data_AF-A0A6M0GEA6-F1
#
_entry.id   AF-A0A6M0GEA6-F1
#
_cell.length_a   1.000
_cell.length_b   1.000
_cell.length_c   1.000
_cell.angle_alpha   90.00
_cell.angle_beta   90.00
_cell.angle_gamma   90.00
#
_symmetry.space_group_name_H-M   'P 1'
#
loop_
_entity.id
_entity.type
_entity.pdbx_description
1 polymer ?
#
loop_
_entity_poly.entity_id
_entity_poly.type
_entity_poly.pdbx_seq_one_letter_code
_entity_poly.pdbx_strand_id
1 'polypeptide(L)' 'MIPLSARHPLEDNPRQIALKIIIEQYPNHPQTLDLLRDRADNDSDEKLREFAREELELRMEN' A
#
# COMPACT_ATOMS: atom_id res chain seq x y z
N MET A 1 2.31 16.97 -6.83
CA MET A 1 3.56 16.66 -6.09
C MET A 1 3.27 16.89 -4.62
N ILE A 2 3.08 15.82 -3.84
CA ILE A 2 2.89 15.92 -2.38
C ILE A 2 4.28 16.07 -1.75
N PRO A 3 4.53 17.06 -0.87
CA PRO A 3 5.86 17.33 -0.36
C PRO A 3 6.29 16.25 0.63
N LEU A 4 7.46 15.66 0.39
CA LEU A 4 8.07 14.59 1.20
C LEU A 4 8.55 15.03 2.59
N SER A 5 8.36 16.30 2.98
CA SER A 5 9.05 16.92 4.12
C SER A 5 8.14 17.40 5.26
N ALA A 6 6.86 17.06 5.26
CA ALA A 6 6.09 17.16 6.50
C ALA A 6 6.50 15.98 7.39
N ARG A 7 7.16 16.27 8.52
CA ARG A 7 7.47 15.30 9.58
C ARG A 7 6.15 14.69 10.09
N HIS A 8 5.67 13.66 9.40
CA HIS A 8 4.65 12.75 9.89
C HIS A 8 5.33 11.73 10.82
N PRO A 9 4.60 11.01 11.68
CA PRO A 9 5.12 9.92 12.51
C PRO A 9 5.67 8.72 11.70
N LEU A 10 6.30 8.96 10.55
CA LEU A 10 6.91 8.03 9.60
C LEU A 10 8.24 7.44 10.12
N GLU A 11 8.33 7.16 11.42
CA GLU A 11 9.04 5.95 11.84
C GLU A 11 8.32 4.68 11.34
N ASP A 12 7.10 4.86 10.79
CA ASP A 12 6.26 3.86 10.13
C ASP A 12 6.84 3.34 8.81
N ASN A 13 6.65 2.03 8.59
CA ASN A 13 7.24 1.21 7.54
C ASN A 13 7.29 1.90 6.15
N PRO A 14 8.49 2.14 5.57
CA PRO A 14 8.62 2.82 4.29
C PRO A 14 7.96 2.09 3.12
N ARG A 15 7.83 0.77 3.19
CA ARG A 15 7.09 -0.01 2.18
C ARG A 15 5.59 0.24 2.27
N GLN A 16 5.03 0.42 3.47
CA GLN A 16 3.62 0.80 3.64
C GLN A 16 3.34 2.20 3.07
N ILE A 17 4.24 3.16 3.33
CA ILE A 17 4.14 4.52 2.78
C ILE A 17 4.17 4.49 1.26
N ALA A 18 5.14 3.79 0.68
CA ALA A 18 5.26 3.66 -0.77
C ALA A 18 4.01 2.98 -1.37
N LEU A 19 3.52 1.92 -0.75
CA LEU A 19 2.33 1.21 -1.19
C LEU A 19 1.09 2.11 -1.16
N LYS A 20 0.89 2.89 -0.08
CA LYS A 20 -0.20 3.88 0.02
C LYS A 20 -0.14 4.92 -1.09
N ILE A 21 1.04 5.46 -1.39
CA ILE A 21 1.20 6.43 -2.47
C ILE A 21 0.85 5.81 -3.84
N ILE A 22 1.31 4.58 -4.11
CA ILE A 22 1.00 3.88 -5.38
C ILE A 22 -0.51 3.69 -5.51
N ILE A 23 -1.16 3.22 -4.45
CA ILE A 23 -2.60 3.04 -4.39
C ILE A 23 -3.36 4.35 -4.68
N GLU A 24 -2.96 5.46 -4.04
CA GLU A 24 -3.61 6.76 -4.21
C GLU A 24 -3.42 7.35 -5.61
N GLN A 25 -2.23 7.18 -6.20
CA GLN A 25 -1.92 7.73 -7.52
C GLN A 25 -2.45 6.86 -8.67
N TYR A 26 -2.61 5.54 -8.44
CA TYR A 26 -2.97 4.56 -9.47
C TYR A 26 -4.09 3.61 -9.00
N PRO A 27 -5.27 4.13 -8.58
CA PRO A 27 -6.31 3.32 -7.96
C PRO A 27 -6.92 2.26 -8.89
N ASN A 28 -6.98 2.54 -10.20
CA ASN A 28 -7.60 1.66 -11.21
C ASN A 28 -6.56 0.98 -12.11
N HIS A 29 -5.28 1.05 -11.77
CA HIS A 29 -4.24 0.43 -12.58
C HIS A 29 -4.16 -1.07 -12.28
N PRO A 30 -4.21 -1.98 -13.27
CA PRO A 30 -4.23 -3.42 -13.03
C PRO A 30 -3.07 -3.92 -12.15
N GLN A 31 -1.87 -3.35 -12.34
CA GLN A 31 -0.69 -3.71 -11.55
C GLN A 31 -0.78 -3.29 -10.06
N THR A 32 -1.68 -2.38 -9.69
CA THR A 32 -1.91 -2.04 -8.27
C THR A 32 -2.50 -3.24 -7.53
N LEU A 33 -3.41 -4.00 -8.16
CA LEU A 33 -3.98 -5.22 -7.58
C LEU A 33 -2.94 -6.33 -7.45
N ASP A 34 -2.08 -6.51 -8.48
CA ASP A 34 -1.00 -7.48 -8.43
C ASP A 34 0.02 -7.17 -7.32
N LEU A 35 0.35 -5.89 -7.15
CA LEU A 35 1.23 -5.43 -6.07
C LEU A 35 0.61 -5.66 -4.69
N LEU A 36 -0.68 -5.35 -4.52
CA LEU A 36 -1.40 -5.59 -3.26
C LEU A 36 -1.42 -7.08 -2.90
N ARG A 37 -1.71 -7.95 -3.87
CA ARG A 37 -1.69 -9.41 -3.67
C ARG A 37 -0.29 -9.90 -3.28
N ASP A 38 0.74 -9.50 -4.01
CA ASP A 38 2.12 -9.89 -3.70
C ASP A 38 2.55 -9.44 -2.30
N ARG A 39 2.22 -8.20 -1.90
CA ARG A 39 2.54 -7.70 -0.56
C ARG A 39 1.72 -8.40 0.53
N ALA A 40 0.45 -8.73 0.29
CA ALA A 40 -0.40 -9.45 1.23
C ALA A 40 0.10 -10.88 1.51
N ASP A 41 0.64 -11.55 0.50
CA ASP A 41 1.10 -12.94 0.59
C ASP A 41 2.56 -13.05 1.04
N ASN A 42 3.43 -12.16 0.56
CA ASN A 42 4.89 -12.36 0.61
C ASN A 42 5.68 -11.30 1.39
N ASP A 43 5.07 -10.19 1.83
CA ASP A 43 5.87 -9.19 2.56
C ASP A 43 6.35 -9.73 3.91
N SER A 44 7.61 -9.46 4.26
CA SER A 44 8.20 -9.92 5.52
C SER A 44 7.56 -9.27 6.75
N ASP A 45 7.00 -8.07 6.60
CA ASP A 45 6.32 -7.34 7.68
C ASP A 45 4.84 -7.74 7.75
N GLU A 46 4.44 -8.30 8.88
CA GLU A 46 3.07 -8.77 9.13
C GLU A 46 2.03 -7.64 9.06
N LYS A 47 2.35 -6.46 9.58
CA LYS A 47 1.43 -5.30 9.52
C LYS A 47 1.24 -4.84 8.09
N LEU A 48 2.29 -4.93 7.28
CA LEU A 48 2.20 -4.61 5.85
C LEU A 48 1.41 -5.66 5.07
N ARG A 49 1.54 -6.95 5.40
CA ARG A 49 0.69 -8.00 4.81
C ARG A 49 -0.79 -7.76 5.12
N GLU A 50 -1.11 -7.43 6.37
CA GLU A 50 -2.49 -7.12 6.79
C GLU A 50 -3.04 -5.90 6.06
N PHE A 51 -2.31 -4.79 6.07
CA PHE A 51 -2.68 -3.58 5.33
C PHE A 51 -2.90 -3.85 3.83
N ALA A 52 -2.01 -4.62 3.19
CA ALA A 52 -2.16 -4.95 1.77
C ALA A 52 -3.37 -5.84 1.48
N ARG A 53 -3.74 -6.73 2.41
CA ARG A 53 -4.94 -7.56 2.29
C ARG A 53 -6.22 -6.74 2.40
N GLU A 54 -6.32 -5.87 3.40
CA GLU A 54 -7.48 -4.98 3.59
C GLU A 54 -7.70 -4.08 2.35
N GLU A 55 -6.63 -3.47 1.84
CA GLU A 55 -6.71 -2.63 0.63
C GLU A 55 -7.05 -3.46 -0.64
N LEU A 56 -6.63 -4.73 -0.72
CA LEU A 56 -7.00 -5.62 -1.82
C LEU A 56 -8.50 -5.96 -1.79
N GLU A 57 -9.01 -6.35 -0.63
CA GLU A 57 -10.43 -6.67 -0.41
C GLU A 57 -11.33 -5.48 -0.76
N LEU A 58 -11.01 -4.30 -0.22
CA LEU A 58 -11.73 -3.05 -0.49
C LEU A 58 -11.85 -2.72 -2.00
N ARG A 59 -10.84 -3.11 -2.80
CA ARG A 59 -10.81 -2.87 -4.25
C ARG A 59 -11.43 -3.97 -5.09
N MET A 60 -11.57 -5.17 -4.54
CA MET A 60 -12.27 -6.26 -5.22
C MET A 60 -13.79 -6.18 -5.00
N GLU A 61 -14.23 -5.44 -3.97
CA GLU A 61 -15.65 -5.23 -3.64
C GLU A 61 -16.32 -4.06 -4.39
N ASN A 62 -15.55 -3.19 -5.05
CA ASN A 62 -16.04 -2.02 -5.81
C ASN A 62 -15.89 -2.21 -7.34
#